data_AF-A0A2N0L1Q0-F1
#
_entry.id   AF-A0A2N0L1Q0-F1
#
_cell.length_a   1.000
_cell.length_b   1.000
_cell.length_c   1.000
_cell.angle_alpha   90.00
_cell.angle_beta   90.00
_cell.angle_gamma   90.00
#
_symmetry.space_group_name_H-M   'P 1'
#
loop_
_entity.id
_entity.type
_entity.pdbx_description
1 polymer ?
#
loop_
_entity_poly.entity_id
_entity_poly.type
_entity_poly.pdbx_seq_one_letter_code
_entity_poly.pdbx_strand_id
1 'polypeptide(L)' 'MKKVVSETNGALFSLPWLVAKDKGFFEAEGIEMEFVDSPISGVVEHTDNPEQVNPILGHTPFEEGRVSIYRA' A
#
# COMPACT_ATOMS: atom_id res chain seq x y z
N MET A 1 -4.12 -19.94 -2.56
CA MET A 1 -3.78 -18.62 -3.10
C MET A 1 -3.26 -17.76 -1.97
N LYS A 2 -2.16 -17.03 -2.15
CA LYS A 2 -1.62 -16.11 -1.14
C LYS A 2 -2.36 -14.78 -1.27
N LYS A 3 -3.02 -14.34 -0.21
CA LYS A 3 -3.68 -13.02 -0.19
C LYS A 3 -2.66 -11.92 0.04
N VAL A 4 -2.68 -10.88 -0.78
CA VAL A 4 -1.83 -9.69 -0.66
C VAL A 4 -2.72 -8.46 -0.76
N VAL A 5 -2.55 -7.55 0.20
CA VAL A 5 -3.24 -6.25 0.22
C VAL A 5 -2.22 -5.17 -0.12
N SER A 6 -2.52 -4.35 -1.13
CA SER A 6 -1.73 -3.16 -1.46
C SER A 6 -2.62 -1.94 -1.49
N GLU A 7 -2.04 -0.81 -1.14
CA GLU A 7 -2.65 0.49 -1.37
C GLU A 7 -2.61 0.90 -2.83
N THR A 8 -3.54 1.76 -3.22
CA THR A 8 -3.47 2.60 -4.41
C THR A 8 -3.33 4.06 -3.99
N ASN A 9 -2.15 4.65 -4.18
CA ASN A 9 -1.89 6.07 -3.91
C ASN A 9 -1.57 6.83 -5.21
N GLY A 10 -2.60 7.40 -5.83
CA GLY A 10 -2.43 8.10 -7.10
C GLY A 10 -2.10 7.20 -8.30
N ALA A 11 -2.43 7.71 -9.48
CA ALA A 11 -2.42 6.91 -10.70
C ALA A 11 -1.02 6.44 -11.12
N LEU A 12 0.02 7.27 -10.93
CA LEU A 12 1.38 6.98 -11.42
C LEU A 12 1.98 5.73 -10.78
N PHE A 13 1.80 5.59 -9.46
CA PHE A 13 2.36 4.48 -8.68
C PHE A 13 1.48 3.23 -8.74
N SER A 14 0.17 3.41 -8.90
CA SER A 14 -0.80 2.32 -8.92
C SER A 14 -0.94 1.66 -10.30
N LEU A 15 -0.69 2.37 -11.40
CA LEU A 15 -0.95 1.89 -12.76
C LEU A 15 -0.31 0.53 -13.07
N PRO A 16 0.99 0.29 -12.79
CA PRO A 16 1.62 -0.98 -13.11
C PRO A 16 0.94 -2.16 -12.43
N TRP A 17 0.52 -1.99 -11.17
CA TRP A 17 -0.17 -3.01 -10.38
C TRP A 17 -1.58 -3.28 -10.92
N LEU A 18 -2.30 -2.24 -11.31
CA LEU A 18 -3.63 -2.37 -11.91
C LEU A 18 -3.57 -3.10 -13.25
N VAL A 19 -2.58 -2.76 -14.10
CA VAL A 19 -2.36 -3.46 -15.37
C VAL A 19 -1.96 -4.92 -15.13
N ALA A 20 -1.08 -5.21 -14.17
CA ALA A 20 -0.69 -6.58 -13.85
C ALA A 20 -1.89 -7.43 -13.37
N LYS A 21 -2.82 -6.83 -12.61
CA LYS A 21 -4.09 -7.48 -12.23
C LYS A 21 -4.97 -7.74 -13.44
N ASP A 22 -5.17 -6.74 -14.31
CA ASP A 22 -5.95 -6.88 -15.55
C ASP A 22 -5.39 -7.96 -16.50
N LYS A 23 -4.06 -8.12 -16.52
CA LYS A 23 -3.37 -9.17 -17.31
C LYS A 23 -3.31 -10.54 -16.63
N GLY A 24 -3.86 -10.69 -15.43
CA GLY A 24 -3.87 -11.97 -14.71
C GLY A 24 -2.50 -12.42 -14.19
N PHE A 25 -1.51 -11.53 -14.09
CA PHE A 25 -0.16 -11.90 -13.67
C PHE A 25 -0.11 -12.39 -12.22
N PHE A 26 -0.91 -11.80 -11.33
CA PHE A 26 -1.00 -12.26 -9.94
C PHE A 26 -1.66 -13.64 -9.83
N GLU A 27 -2.71 -13.88 -10.61
CA GLU A 27 -3.40 -15.17 -10.61
C GLU A 27 -2.48 -16.29 -11.10
N ALA A 28 -1.65 -16.02 -12.12
CA ALA A 28 -0.65 -16.96 -12.62
C ALA A 28 0.39 -17.35 -11.54
N GLU A 29 0.67 -16.47 -10.58
CA GLU A 29 1.54 -16.75 -9.43
C GLU A 29 0.78 -17.27 -8.20
N GLY A 30 -0.54 -17.50 -8.31
CA GLY A 30 -1.36 -17.93 -7.19
C GLY A 30 -1.52 -16.87 -6.10
N ILE A 31 -1.45 -15.59 -6.49
CA ILE A 31 -1.63 -14.42 -5.62
C ILE A 31 -3.04 -13.85 -5.81
N GLU A 32 -3.75 -13.66 -4.69
CA GLU A 32 -5.02 -12.94 -4.64
C GLU A 32 -4.76 -11.50 -4.23
N MET A 33 -4.87 -10.57 -5.19
CA MET A 33 -4.51 -9.17 -5.00
C MET A 33 -5.73 -8.30 -4.64
N GLU A 34 -5.72 -7.72 -3.44
CA GLU A 34 -6.69 -6.73 -2.96
C GLU A 34 -6.07 -5.33 -3.00
N PHE A 35 -6.77 -4.38 -3.61
CA PHE A 35 -6.38 -2.97 -3.63
C PHE A 35 -7.26 -2.19 -2.66
N VAL A 36 -6.65 -1.41 -1.79
CA VAL A 36 -7.34 -0.48 -0.88
C VAL A 36 -6.95 0.94 -1.22
N ASP A 37 -7.92 1.85 -1.18
CA ASP A 37 -7.62 3.27 -1.38
C ASP A 37 -6.86 3.79 -0.16
N SER A 38 -5.82 4.59 -0.39
CA SER A 38 -5.01 5.18 0.68
C SER A 38 -5.05 6.69 0.52
N PRO A 39 -5.49 7.42 1.55
CA PRO A 39 -5.53 8.87 1.48
C PRO A 39 -4.11 9.39 1.29
N ILE A 40 -3.95 10.39 0.42
CA ILE A 40 -2.70 11.14 0.34
C ILE A 40 -2.51 11.79 1.72
N SER A 41 -1.37 11.54 2.36
CA SER A 41 -1.02 12.24 3.60
C SER A 41 -1.12 13.74 3.35
N GLY A 42 -1.91 14.41 4.17
CA GLY A 42 -2.03 15.87 4.12
C GLY A 42 -0.68 16.54 4.40
N VAL A 43 -0.69 17.88 4.40
CA VAL A 43 0.50 18.65 4.79
C VAL A 43 0.89 18.26 6.22
N VAL A 44 2.11 17.75 6.38
CA VAL A 44 2.70 17.49 7.69
C VAL A 44 3.45 18.74 8.11
N GLU A 45 3.16 19.25 9.31
CA GLU A 45 3.92 20.38 9.86
C GLU A 45 5.37 19.98 10.11
N HIS A 46 6.29 20.86 9.73
CA HIS A 46 7.70 20.64 9.99
C HIS A 46 7.98 20.76 11.50
N THR A 47 8.74 19.82 12.05
CA THR A 47 9.19 19.80 13.44
C THR A 47 10.62 19.27 13.52
N ASP A 48 11.39 19.80 14.47
CA ASP A 48 12.74 19.31 14.80
C ASP A 48 12.70 18.04 15.69
N ASN A 49 11.53 17.68 16.21
CA ASN A 49 11.34 16.51 17.08
C ASN A 49 10.73 15.33 16.30
N PRO A 50 11.51 14.28 15.98
CA PRO A 50 11.04 13.16 15.16
C PRO A 50 9.92 12.34 15.83
N GLU A 51 9.83 12.33 17.16
CA GLU A 51 8.78 11.61 17.90
C GLU A 51 7.38 12.21 17.69
N GLN A 52 7.29 13.42 17.14
CA GLN A 52 6.02 14.11 16.84
C GLN A 52 5.49 13.78 15.45
N VAL A 53 6.25 13.05 14.63
CA VAL A 53 5.88 12.71 13.26
C VAL A 53 5.53 11.23 13.21
N ASN A 54 4.31 10.90 12.77
CA ASN A 54 3.99 9.51 12.43
C ASN A 54 4.78 9.11 11.18
N PRO A 55 5.74 8.16 11.23
CA PRO A 55 6.56 7.81 10.09
C PRO A 55 5.79 7.06 8.99
N ILE A 56 4.57 6.57 9.29
CA ILE A 56 3.73 5.81 8.35
C ILE A 56 2.93 6.72 7.40
N LEU A 57 2.74 8.00 7.75
CA LEU A 57 2.24 9.06 6.85
C LEU A 57 1.10 8.64 5.90
N GLY A 58 0.05 7.99 6.41
CA GLY A 58 -1.16 7.67 5.64
C GLY A 58 -1.08 6.41 4.77
N HIS A 59 -0.11 5.52 4.98
CA HIS A 59 -0.10 4.19 4.38
C HIS A 59 -1.11 3.26 5.06
N THR A 60 -2.36 3.25 4.58
CA THR A 60 -3.51 2.57 5.21
C THR A 60 -3.26 1.08 5.52
N PRO A 61 -2.65 0.26 4.64
CA PRO A 61 -2.38 -1.13 4.97
C PRO A 61 -1.49 -1.29 6.21
N PHE A 62 -0.52 -0.39 6.41
CA PHE A 62 0.36 -0.40 7.58
C PHE A 62 -0.34 0.11 8.83
N GLU A 63 -1.11 1.20 8.72
CA GLU A 63 -1.89 1.76 9.84
C GLU A 63 -2.97 0.79 10.35
N GLU A 64 -3.59 0.02 9.44
CA GLU A 64 -4.61 -0.97 9.78
C GLU A 64 -4.05 -2.35 10.13
N GLY A 65 -2.72 -2.55 10.09
CA GLY A 65 -2.09 -3.85 10.38
C GLY A 65 -2.45 -4.95 9.36
N ARG A 66 -2.75 -4.58 8.12
CA ARG A 66 -3.19 -5.47 7.03
C ARG A 66 -2.04 -5.93 6.12
N VAL A 67 -0.81 -5.50 6.40
CA VAL A 67 0.38 -5.89 5.64
C VAL A 67 0.80 -7.31 5.97
N SER A 68 0.98 -8.12 4.93
CA SER A 68 1.67 -9.41 5.01
C SER A 68 3.08 -9.26 4.42
N ILE A 69 4.07 -9.09 5.29
CA ILE A 69 5.47 -9.00 4.88
C ILE A 69 5.98 -10.42 4.60
N TYR A 70 6.63 -10.62 3.44
CA TYR A 70 7.25 -11.90 3.13
C TYR A 70 8.43 -12.13 4.09
N ARG A 71 8.23 -12.99 5.10
CA ARG A 71 9.18 -13.40 6.17
C ARG A 71 9.27 -12.50 7.42
N ALA A 72 8.20 -11.81 7.81
CA ALA A 72 8.08 -11.25 9.17
C ALA A 72 7.41 -12.25 10.12
#